data_AF-A0A1M6UR97-F1
#
_entry.id   AF-A0A1M6UR97-F1
#
_cell.length_a   1.000
_cell.length_b   1.000
_cell.length_c   1.000
_cell.angle_alpha   90.00
_cell.angle_beta   90.00
_cell.angle_gamma   90.00
#
_symmetry.space_group_name_H-M   'P 1'
#
loop_
_entity.id
_entity.type
_entity.pdbx_description
1 polymer ?
#
loop_
_entity_poly.entity_id
_entity_poly.type
_entity_poly.pdbx_seq_one_letter_code
_entity_poly.pdbx_strand_id
1 'polypeptide(L)'
;MEALPPDLKQEEADTSISGQAVKRIKELLALETLADKTPEERQQERLRLEKDKLEAFFVWLEKVQPGTLPKSALGKAVNYALNHREGLSIYLNDGNAALSNNICERAIRSFTIGRKNWLFSASPKGAAASAAVYSVVETCQANGIAPFKNLVYLFERMPNMNFKIHPEEPGAASLE
;
A
#
# COMPACT_ATOMS: atom_id res chain seq x y z
N MET A 1 -8.90 12.20 9.38
CA MET A 1 -8.41 13.36 8.62
C MET A 1 -9.56 14.32 8.49
N GLU A 2 -9.50 15.43 9.22
CA GLU A 2 -10.43 16.54 8.97
C GLU A 2 -10.01 17.11 7.61
N ALA A 3 -10.86 16.92 6.60
CA ALA A 3 -10.59 17.40 5.25
C ALA A 3 -10.53 18.93 5.25
N LEU A 4 -9.91 19.51 4.21
CA LEU A 4 -9.94 20.95 3.98
C LEU A 4 -11.40 21.46 4.09
N PRO A 5 -11.64 22.58 4.80
CA PRO A 5 -12.96 23.19 4.88
C PRO A 5 -13.57 23.33 3.47
N PRO A 6 -14.84 22.93 3.28
CA PRO A 6 -15.48 22.91 1.96
C PRO A 6 -15.60 24.30 1.32
N ASP A 7 -15.43 25.37 2.10
CA ASP A 7 -15.66 26.76 1.69
C ASP A 7 -14.38 27.53 1.29
N LEU A 8 -13.21 26.88 1.28
CA LEU A 8 -11.96 27.52 0.83
C LEU A 8 -11.91 27.62 -0.70
N LYS A 9 -11.66 28.83 -1.22
CA LYS A 9 -11.40 29.02 -2.65
C LYS A 9 -10.17 28.20 -3.05
N GLN A 10 -10.23 27.51 -4.20
CA GLN A 10 -9.18 26.60 -4.66
C GLN A 10 -7.78 27.27 -4.70
N GLU A 11 -7.71 28.55 -5.06
CA GLU A 11 -6.47 29.34 -5.09
C GLU A 11 -5.86 29.59 -3.69
N GLU A 12 -6.71 29.79 -2.67
CA GLU A 12 -6.27 29.95 -1.27
C GLU A 12 -5.83 28.60 -0.68
N ALA A 13 -6.52 27.51 -1.05
CA ALA A 13 -6.15 26.15 -0.65
C ALA A 13 -4.79 25.74 -1.24
N ASP A 14 -4.52 26.08 -2.51
CA ASP A 14 -3.25 25.75 -3.19
C ASP A 14 -2.06 26.57 -2.64
N THR A 15 -2.32 27.76 -2.12
CA THR A 15 -1.31 28.62 -1.49
C THR A 15 -0.99 28.22 -0.06
N SER A 16 -1.91 27.53 0.63
CA SER A 16 -1.71 27.02 1.99
C SER A 16 -0.52 26.05 2.08
N ILE A 17 0.05 25.89 3.27
CA ILE A 17 1.13 24.91 3.53
C ILE A 17 0.68 23.50 3.14
N SER A 18 -0.55 23.14 3.47
CA SER A 18 -1.13 21.84 3.11
C SER A 18 -1.25 21.66 1.59
N GLY A 19 -1.72 22.68 0.87
CA GLY A 19 -1.81 22.66 -0.59
C GLY A 19 -0.44 22.54 -1.26
N GLN A 20 0.53 23.30 -0.75
CA GLN A 20 1.93 23.23 -1.19
C GLN A 20 2.55 21.85 -0.97
N ALA A 21 2.25 21.18 0.15
CA ALA A 21 2.69 19.81 0.42
C ALA A 21 2.05 18.83 -0.57
N VAL A 22 0.73 18.90 -0.75
CA VAL A 22 -0.01 18.06 -1.69
C VAL A 22 0.52 18.22 -3.12
N LYS A 23 0.82 19.45 -3.55
CA LYS A 23 1.41 19.73 -4.86
C LYS A 23 2.74 19.02 -5.06
N ARG A 24 3.66 19.11 -4.09
CA ARG A 24 4.99 18.45 -4.15
C ARG A 24 4.85 16.92 -4.19
N ILE A 25 3.94 16.37 -3.41
CA ILE A 25 3.66 14.92 -3.41
C ILE A 25 3.06 14.49 -4.76
N LYS A 26 2.16 15.27 -5.35
CA LYS A 26 1.61 15.00 -6.69
C LYS A 26 2.69 15.01 -7.76
N GLU A 27 3.67 15.93 -7.67
CA GLU A 27 4.81 15.96 -8.59
C GLU A 27 5.66 14.68 -8.51
N LEU A 28 5.88 14.13 -7.31
CA LEU A 28 6.52 12.82 -7.13
C LEU A 28 5.69 11.68 -7.74
N LEU A 29 4.39 11.62 -7.41
CA LEU A 29 3.49 10.59 -7.92
C LEU A 29 3.35 10.62 -9.45
N ALA A 30 3.44 11.79 -10.08
CA ALA A 30 3.38 11.94 -11.53
C ALA A 30 4.61 11.36 -12.25
N LEU A 31 5.74 11.21 -11.56
CA LEU A 31 6.95 10.59 -12.11
C LEU A 31 6.87 9.06 -12.11
N GLU A 32 5.93 8.49 -11.35
CA GLU A 32 5.77 7.03 -11.17
C GLU A 32 5.09 6.38 -12.38
N THR A 33 5.70 6.55 -13.57
CA THR A 33 5.31 5.95 -14.85
C THR A 33 6.11 4.68 -15.14
N LEU A 34 6.37 3.88 -14.10
CA LEU A 34 7.37 2.81 -14.12
C LEU A 34 6.77 1.40 -14.03
N ALA A 35 5.47 1.24 -14.32
CA ALA A 35 4.75 -0.02 -14.16
C ALA A 35 5.35 -1.18 -14.97
N ASP A 36 5.93 -0.88 -16.14
CA ASP A 36 6.47 -1.89 -17.07
C ASP A 36 7.98 -2.16 -16.88
N LYS A 37 8.63 -1.55 -15.87
CA LYS A 37 10.07 -1.65 -15.64
C LYS A 37 10.45 -2.71 -14.61
N THR A 38 11.66 -3.28 -14.73
CA THR A 38 12.17 -4.19 -13.71
C THR A 38 12.38 -3.47 -12.37
N PRO A 39 12.45 -4.17 -11.23
CA PRO A 39 12.75 -3.55 -9.94
C PRO A 39 14.05 -2.72 -9.97
N GLU A 40 15.10 -3.20 -10.62
CA GLU A 40 16.40 -2.52 -10.72
C GLU A 40 16.29 -1.22 -11.54
N GLU A 41 15.60 -1.26 -12.67
CA GLU A 41 15.34 -0.08 -13.50
C GLU A 41 14.47 0.95 -12.77
N ARG A 42 13.47 0.49 -12.00
CA ARG A 42 12.64 1.35 -11.14
C ARG A 42 13.50 2.07 -10.11
N GLN A 43 14.37 1.34 -9.41
CA GLN A 43 15.27 1.89 -8.41
C GLN A 43 16.19 2.95 -9.01
N GLN A 44 16.86 2.64 -10.13
CA GLN A 44 17.78 3.58 -10.79
C GLN A 44 17.08 4.87 -11.22
N GLU A 45 15.89 4.75 -11.82
CA GLU A 45 15.16 5.91 -12.31
C GLU A 45 14.62 6.79 -11.17
N ARG A 46 14.13 6.17 -10.08
CA ARG A 46 13.74 6.87 -8.85
C ARG A 46 14.89 7.64 -8.23
N LEU A 47 16.07 7.01 -8.12
CA LEU A 47 17.27 7.67 -7.63
C LEU A 47 17.69 8.86 -8.50
N ARG A 48 17.45 8.80 -9.82
CA ARG A 48 17.77 9.86 -10.78
C ARG A 48 16.77 11.01 -10.80
N LEU A 49 15.47 10.72 -10.71
CA LEU A 49 14.40 11.70 -10.92
C LEU A 49 13.73 12.20 -9.64
N GLU A 50 13.58 11.31 -8.66
CA GLU A 50 12.73 11.53 -7.49
C GLU A 50 13.52 11.89 -6.24
N LYS A 51 14.74 11.36 -6.10
CA LYS A 51 15.60 11.56 -4.91
C LYS A 51 15.73 13.03 -4.52
N ASP A 52 16.15 13.89 -5.43
CA ASP A 52 16.37 15.31 -5.14
C ASP A 52 15.06 16.05 -4.82
N LYS A 53 13.94 15.62 -5.41
CA LYS A 53 12.61 16.19 -5.16
C LYS A 53 12.09 15.79 -3.78
N LEU A 54 12.29 14.52 -3.40
CA LEU A 54 11.93 14.02 -2.09
C LEU A 54 12.78 14.71 -1.00
N GLU A 55 14.07 14.88 -1.25
CA GLU A 55 14.96 15.62 -0.35
C GLU A 55 14.51 17.07 -0.18
N ALA A 56 14.23 17.75 -1.30
CA ALA A 56 13.73 19.13 -1.28
C ALA A 56 12.40 19.25 -0.52
N PHE A 57 11.53 18.22 -0.59
CA PHE A 57 10.29 18.17 0.19
C PHE A 57 10.56 18.10 1.70
N PHE A 58 11.48 17.24 2.15
CA PHE A 58 11.82 17.14 3.57
C PHE A 58 12.52 18.40 4.09
N VAL A 59 13.48 18.96 3.35
CA VAL A 59 14.13 20.23 3.69
C VAL A 59 13.09 21.37 3.79
N TRP A 60 12.08 21.35 2.92
CA TRP A 60 10.98 22.31 3.01
C TRP A 60 10.11 22.08 4.26
N LEU A 61 9.80 20.83 4.62
CA LEU A 61 9.06 20.51 5.85
C LEU A 61 9.80 20.95 7.12
N GLU A 62 11.14 20.80 7.16
CA GLU A 62 11.98 21.28 8.27
C GLU A 62 11.88 22.79 8.45
N LYS A 63 11.77 23.56 7.35
CA LYS A 63 11.55 25.02 7.42
C LYS A 63 10.15 25.39 7.86
N VAL A 64 9.15 24.57 7.53
CA VAL A 64 7.75 24.76 7.92
C VAL A 64 7.52 24.43 9.40
N GLN A 65 8.18 23.40 9.92
CA GLN A 65 7.95 22.87 11.26
C GLN A 65 7.94 23.93 12.37
N PRO A 66 8.92 24.86 12.47
CA PRO A 66 8.92 25.90 13.52
C PRO A 66 7.71 26.84 13.47
N GLY A 67 7.13 27.04 12.28
CA GLY A 67 5.95 27.88 12.08
C GLY A 67 4.62 27.18 12.38
N THR A 68 4.65 25.91 12.79
CA THR A 68 3.43 25.13 13.06
C THR A 68 3.27 24.82 14.55
N LEU A 69 2.05 24.97 15.07
CA LEU A 69 1.73 24.58 16.44
C LEU A 69 1.79 23.04 16.55
N PRO A 70 2.62 22.43 17.43
CA PRO A 70 2.84 20.99 17.45
C PRO A 70 1.57 20.15 17.65
N LYS A 71 0.58 20.68 18.38
CA LYS A 71 -0.70 20.00 18.66
C LYS A 71 -1.78 20.22 17.59
N SER A 72 -1.56 21.14 16.66
CA SER A 72 -2.47 21.37 15.52
C SER A 72 -2.46 20.18 14.56
N ALA A 73 -3.51 20.02 13.76
CA ALA A 73 -3.57 18.98 12.73
C ALA A 73 -2.38 19.07 11.75
N LEU A 74 -2.02 20.29 11.33
CA LEU A 74 -0.88 20.54 10.46
C LEU A 74 0.45 20.19 11.15
N GLY A 75 0.66 20.66 12.39
CA GLY A 75 1.88 20.35 13.14
C GLY A 75 2.06 18.86 13.39
N LYS A 76 0.97 18.14 13.67
CA LYS A 76 1.00 16.66 13.77
C LYS A 76 1.41 16.01 12.45
N ALA A 77 0.87 16.46 11.32
CA ALA A 77 1.20 15.92 9.99
C ALA A 77 2.66 16.18 9.61
N VAL A 78 3.16 17.40 9.83
CA VAL A 78 4.57 17.77 9.58
C VAL A 78 5.51 16.93 10.44
N ASN A 79 5.26 16.86 11.74
CA ASN A 79 6.08 16.06 12.65
C ASN A 79 6.03 14.56 12.30
N TYR A 80 4.85 14.05 11.91
CA TYR A 80 4.72 12.67 11.47
C TYR A 80 5.60 12.39 10.24
N ALA A 81 5.53 13.23 9.20
CA ALA A 81 6.33 13.07 8.00
C ALA A 81 7.83 13.13 8.29
N LEU A 82 8.28 14.10 9.10
CA LEU A 82 9.69 14.24 9.48
C LEU A 82 10.19 13.04 10.30
N ASN A 83 9.43 12.58 11.29
CA ASN A 83 9.78 11.43 12.12
C ASN A 83 9.88 10.12 11.33
N HIS A 84 9.17 10.01 10.20
CA HIS A 84 9.16 8.82 9.35
C HIS A 84 9.92 9.01 8.03
N ARG A 85 10.78 10.03 7.94
CA ARG A 85 11.54 10.35 6.72
C ARG A 85 12.26 9.13 6.13
N GLU A 86 12.94 8.36 6.98
CA GLU A 86 13.64 7.15 6.55
C GLU A 86 12.67 6.14 5.91
N GLY A 87 11.59 5.79 6.62
CA GLY A 87 10.56 4.85 6.14
C GLY A 87 9.88 5.32 4.85
N LEU A 88 9.56 6.61 4.76
CA LEU A 88 8.97 7.22 3.57
C LEU A 88 9.94 7.31 2.38
N SER A 89 11.23 7.10 2.59
CA SER A 89 12.26 7.13 1.54
C SER A 89 12.70 5.74 1.07
N ILE A 90 12.25 4.66 1.72
CA ILE A 90 12.67 3.28 1.42
C ILE A 90 12.40 2.90 -0.04
N TYR A 91 11.29 3.37 -0.61
CA TYR A 91 10.90 3.04 -1.99
C TYR A 91 11.90 3.50 -3.06
N LEU A 92 12.78 4.46 -2.73
CA LEU A 92 13.89 4.88 -3.60
C LEU A 92 14.96 3.78 -3.72
N ASN A 93 15.11 2.96 -2.68
CA ASN A 93 16.15 1.94 -2.58
C ASN A 93 15.62 0.53 -2.89
N ASP A 94 14.32 0.30 -2.73
CA ASP A 94 13.67 -0.96 -3.12
C ASP A 94 12.75 -0.75 -4.32
N GLY A 95 13.17 -1.29 -5.47
CA GLY A 95 12.40 -1.26 -6.70
C GLY A 95 11.03 -1.93 -6.58
N ASN A 96 10.85 -2.89 -5.67
CA ASN A 96 9.57 -3.57 -5.45
C ASN A 96 8.59 -2.76 -4.60
N ALA A 97 9.09 -1.85 -3.78
CA ALA A 97 8.24 -1.00 -2.96
C ALA A 97 7.51 0.04 -3.82
N ALA A 98 6.22 0.23 -3.55
CA ALA A 98 5.43 1.30 -4.15
C ALA A 98 5.57 2.59 -3.33
N LEU A 99 5.54 3.75 -3.98
CA LEU A 99 5.55 5.05 -3.29
C LEU A 99 4.31 5.26 -2.41
N SER A 100 3.19 4.65 -2.78
CA SER A 100 1.91 4.76 -2.06
C SER A 100 1.36 3.40 -1.66
N ASN A 101 0.55 3.37 -0.59
CA ASN A 101 -0.14 2.15 -0.16
C ASN A 101 -1.37 1.82 -1.02
N ASN A 102 -1.62 2.55 -2.12
CA ASN A 102 -2.86 2.48 -2.90
C ASN A 102 -3.17 1.04 -3.36
N ILE A 103 -2.14 0.25 -3.66
CA ILE A 103 -2.29 -1.17 -4.02
C ILE A 103 -2.89 -1.95 -2.84
N CYS A 104 -2.32 -1.79 -1.64
CA CYS A 104 -2.80 -2.41 -0.41
C CYS A 104 -4.22 -1.97 -0.04
N GLU A 105 -4.52 -0.67 -0.16
CA GLU A 105 -5.87 -0.13 0.12
C GLU A 105 -6.91 -0.68 -0.85
N ARG A 106 -6.57 -0.81 -2.13
CA ARG A 106 -7.45 -1.41 -3.14
C ARG A 106 -7.70 -2.89 -2.84
N ALA A 107 -6.67 -3.65 -2.48
CA ALA A 107 -6.80 -5.07 -2.14
C ALA A 107 -7.69 -5.29 -0.90
N ILE A 108 -7.47 -4.52 0.18
CA ILE A 108 -8.25 -4.70 1.41
C ILE A 108 -9.68 -4.16 1.31
N ARG A 109 -9.99 -3.34 0.29
CA ARG A 109 -11.31 -2.71 0.11
C ARG A 109 -12.43 -3.75 0.03
N SER A 110 -12.27 -4.81 -0.75
CA SER A 110 -13.27 -5.87 -0.89
C SER A 110 -13.60 -6.54 0.45
N PHE A 111 -12.57 -6.82 1.24
CA PHE A 111 -12.71 -7.37 2.59
C PHE A 111 -13.44 -6.40 3.53
N THR A 112 -13.05 -5.11 3.56
CA THR A 112 -13.68 -4.12 4.45
C THR A 112 -15.15 -3.86 4.12
N ILE A 113 -15.52 -3.89 2.84
CA ILE A 113 -16.92 -3.81 2.40
C ILE A 113 -17.67 -5.07 2.82
N GLY A 114 -17.11 -6.25 2.56
CA GLY A 114 -17.70 -7.54 2.95
C GLY A 114 -17.96 -7.64 4.45
N ARG A 115 -17.02 -7.21 5.30
CA ARG A 115 -17.15 -7.24 6.76
C ARG A 115 -18.40 -6.51 7.27
N LYS A 116 -18.85 -5.44 6.61
CA LYS A 116 -20.08 -4.73 7.00
C LYS A 116 -21.34 -5.56 6.76
N ASN A 117 -21.29 -6.52 5.84
CA ASN A 117 -22.41 -7.37 5.43
C ASN A 117 -22.37 -8.78 6.05
N TRP A 118 -21.28 -9.15 6.74
CA TRP A 118 -21.13 -10.48 7.34
C TRP A 118 -21.70 -10.53 8.75
N LEU A 119 -22.88 -11.16 8.89
CA LEU A 119 -23.59 -11.32 10.16
C LEU A 119 -22.81 -12.14 11.21
N PHE A 120 -21.78 -12.90 10.80
CA PHE A 120 -21.07 -13.85 11.66
C PHE A 120 -19.56 -13.57 11.84
N SER A 121 -19.05 -12.45 11.31
CA SER A 121 -17.63 -12.04 11.48
C SER A 121 -17.39 -11.23 12.75
N ALA A 122 -18.21 -11.45 13.79
CA ALA A 122 -18.19 -10.71 15.06
C ALA A 122 -17.18 -11.25 16.10
N SER A 123 -16.49 -12.37 15.80
CA SER A 123 -15.48 -12.95 16.71
C SER A 123 -14.05 -12.81 16.15
N PRO A 124 -13.03 -12.73 17.02
CA PRO A 124 -11.62 -12.73 16.58
C PRO A 124 -11.26 -13.96 15.73
N LYS A 125 -11.83 -15.14 16.07
CA LYS A 125 -11.66 -16.37 15.30
C LYS A 125 -12.28 -16.25 13.90
N GLY A 126 -13.48 -15.68 13.79
CA GLY A 126 -14.12 -15.41 12.51
C GLY A 126 -13.32 -14.42 11.67
N ALA A 127 -12.80 -13.36 12.27
CA ALA A 127 -11.94 -12.39 11.58
C ALA A 127 -10.65 -13.04 11.05
N ALA A 128 -9.98 -13.88 11.84
CA ALA A 128 -8.78 -14.61 11.43
C ALA A 128 -9.06 -15.59 10.27
N ALA A 129 -10.16 -16.34 10.35
CA ALA A 129 -10.57 -17.25 9.28
C ALA A 129 -10.91 -16.51 7.99
N SER A 130 -11.68 -15.41 8.07
CA SER A 130 -11.98 -14.57 6.91
C SER A 130 -10.73 -13.95 6.30
N ALA A 131 -9.78 -13.49 7.12
CA ALA A 131 -8.52 -12.95 6.63
C ALA A 131 -7.70 -13.99 5.87
N ALA A 132 -7.59 -15.22 6.39
CA ALA A 132 -6.86 -16.30 5.72
C ALA A 132 -7.42 -16.62 4.32
N VAL A 133 -8.76 -16.73 4.21
CA VAL A 133 -9.41 -17.00 2.91
C VAL A 133 -9.20 -15.83 1.93
N TYR A 134 -9.38 -14.58 2.39
CA TYR A 134 -9.17 -13.42 1.52
C TYR A 134 -7.71 -13.27 1.09
N SER A 135 -6.73 -13.61 1.94
CA SER A 135 -5.32 -13.62 1.53
C SER A 135 -5.07 -14.55 0.35
N VAL A 136 -5.70 -15.74 0.32
CA VAL A 136 -5.60 -16.66 -0.83
C VAL A 136 -6.25 -16.05 -2.07
N VAL A 137 -7.44 -15.46 -1.93
CA VAL A 137 -8.17 -14.83 -3.04
C VAL A 137 -7.39 -13.65 -3.63
N GLU A 138 -6.90 -12.73 -2.80
CA GLU A 138 -6.11 -11.57 -3.24
C GLU A 138 -4.78 -12.01 -3.87
N THR A 139 -4.14 -13.07 -3.35
CA THR A 139 -2.94 -13.65 -3.96
C THR A 139 -3.25 -14.22 -5.36
N CYS A 140 -4.37 -14.93 -5.53
CA CYS A 140 -4.80 -15.42 -6.83
C CYS A 140 -5.00 -14.27 -7.82
N GLN A 141 -5.71 -13.22 -7.41
CA GLN A 141 -5.96 -12.04 -8.23
C GLN A 141 -4.66 -11.33 -8.63
N ALA A 142 -3.73 -11.14 -7.69
CA ALA A 142 -2.42 -10.54 -7.93
C ALA A 142 -1.59 -11.33 -8.95
N ASN A 143 -1.79 -12.65 -9.05
CA ASN A 143 -1.10 -13.53 -10.00
C ASN A 143 -1.92 -13.81 -11.28
N GLY A 144 -3.06 -13.16 -11.49
CA GLY A 144 -3.92 -13.40 -12.66
C GLY A 144 -4.60 -14.78 -12.67
N ILE A 145 -4.66 -15.46 -11.52
CA ILE A 145 -5.28 -16.77 -11.36
C ILE A 145 -6.75 -16.57 -10.94
N ALA A 146 -7.66 -17.28 -11.60
CA ALA A 146 -9.08 -17.26 -11.23
C ALA A 146 -9.28 -17.85 -9.82
N PRO A 147 -9.72 -17.07 -8.81
CA PRO A 147 -9.77 -17.54 -7.42
C PRO A 147 -10.65 -18.76 -7.21
N PHE A 148 -11.81 -18.81 -7.89
CA PHE A 148 -12.71 -19.96 -7.80
C PHE A 148 -12.04 -21.25 -8.29
N LYS A 149 -11.34 -21.22 -9.43
CA LYS A 149 -10.64 -22.40 -9.97
C LYS A 149 -9.52 -22.84 -9.02
N ASN A 150 -8.78 -21.88 -8.45
CA ASN A 150 -7.75 -22.17 -7.48
C ASN A 150 -8.32 -22.84 -6.22
N LEU A 151 -9.42 -22.32 -5.66
CA LEU A 151 -10.07 -22.91 -4.49
C LEU A 151 -10.60 -24.31 -4.77
N VAL A 152 -11.22 -24.55 -5.93
CA VAL A 152 -11.65 -25.90 -6.35
C VAL A 152 -10.45 -26.84 -6.41
N TYR A 153 -9.37 -26.43 -7.09
CA TYR A 153 -8.14 -27.23 -7.15
C TYR A 153 -7.58 -27.56 -5.76
N LEU A 154 -7.51 -26.56 -4.88
CA LEU A 154 -7.03 -26.74 -3.50
C LEU A 154 -7.91 -27.74 -2.74
N PHE A 155 -9.23 -27.62 -2.82
CA PHE A 155 -10.13 -28.51 -2.09
C PHE A 155 -10.19 -29.93 -2.68
N GLU A 156 -9.97 -30.11 -3.98
CA GLU A 156 -9.92 -31.44 -4.61
C GLU A 156 -8.59 -32.17 -4.36
N ARG A 157 -7.46 -31.43 -4.42
CA ARG A 157 -6.12 -32.02 -4.39
C ARG A 157 -5.54 -32.09 -2.99
N MET A 158 -5.66 -31.03 -2.19
CA MET A 158 -4.99 -30.92 -0.89
C MET A 158 -5.38 -32.03 0.11
N PRO A 159 -6.65 -32.48 0.22
CA PRO A 159 -6.99 -33.58 1.13
C PRO A 159 -6.28 -34.90 0.79
N ASN A 160 -5.89 -35.07 -0.48
CA ASN A 160 -5.24 -36.26 -1.00
C ASN A 160 -3.71 -36.14 -1.03
N MET A 161 -3.14 -35.04 -0.52
CA MET A 161 -1.71 -34.77 -0.55
C MET A 161 -1.11 -34.87 0.84
N ASN A 162 0.05 -35.54 0.95
CA ASN A 162 0.78 -35.65 2.19
C ASN A 162 1.70 -34.44 2.43
N PHE A 163 1.09 -33.25 2.48
CA PHE A 163 1.80 -31.97 2.57
C PHE A 163 2.65 -31.81 3.85
N LYS A 164 2.39 -32.61 4.89
CA LYS A 164 3.16 -32.59 6.14
C LYS A 164 4.51 -33.29 6.01
N ILE A 165 4.66 -34.20 5.04
CA ILE A 165 5.88 -34.98 4.84
C ILE A 165 6.66 -34.45 3.62
N HIS A 166 5.97 -34.02 2.56
CA HIS A 166 6.59 -33.50 1.33
C HIS A 166 5.98 -32.15 0.93
N PRO A 167 6.38 -31.03 1.56
CA PRO A 167 5.87 -29.70 1.23
C PRO A 167 6.33 -29.19 -0.14
N GLU A 168 7.47 -29.66 -0.65
CA GLU A 168 8.05 -29.31 -1.95
C GLU A 168 7.42 -30.02 -3.16
N GLU A 169 6.67 -31.10 -2.95
CA GLU A 169 6.01 -31.86 -4.02
C GLU A 169 4.49 -31.76 -3.88
N PRO A 170 3.88 -30.60 -4.21
CA PRO A 170 2.45 -30.45 -4.13
C PRO A 170 1.76 -31.19 -5.29
N GLY A 171 1.75 -32.52 -5.25
CA GLY A 171 1.02 -33.35 -6.22
C GLY A 171 1.81 -34.48 -6.89
N ALA A 172 2.86 -35.03 -6.28
CA ALA A 172 3.33 -36.38 -6.64
C ALA A 172 2.33 -37.43 -6.13
N ALA A 173 1.08 -37.34 -6.58
CA ALA A 173 0.24 -38.52 -6.62
C ALA A 173 0.83 -39.38 -7.74
N SER A 174 1.41 -40.52 -7.36
CA SER A 174 1.85 -41.58 -8.25
C SER A 174 0.83 -41.74 -9.38
N LEU A 175 1.26 -41.42 -10.61
CA LEU A 175 0.61 -41.92 -11.80
C LEU A 175 0.97 -43.40 -11.89
N GLU A 176 0.18 -44.24 -11.21
CA GLU A 176 0.02 -45.66 -11.53
C GLU A 176 -1.43 -45.90 -11.98
#